data_AF-A0A8T1MB53-F1
#
_entry.id   AF-A0A8T1MB53-F1
#
_cell.length_a   1.000
_cell.length_b   1.000
_cell.length_c   1.000
_cell.angle_alpha   90.00
_cell.angle_beta   90.00
_cell.angle_gamma   90.00
#
_symmetry.space_group_name_H-M   'P 1'
#
loop_
_entity.id
_entity.type
_entity.pdbx_description
1 polymer ?
#
loop_
_entity_poly.entity_id
_entity_poly.type
_entity_poly.pdbx_seq_one_letter_code
_entity_poly.pdbx_strand_id
1 'polypeptide(L)'
;MGNIQSETKTSKHDCSPKHHTGSSIQVSAPSNVDRNDFILKFDPHLASLADALWKGSFKSQVITLREYESLVHKLNDRSDKLAYFVELAVGTDLNEKALQNLFCWLKFGWTFSDTLEKAMFGTLTHSLLGLNSIEQVISRLRPMYQDVAEDLSRLVFHTLTSPVPINVEFSISSRFSTLLSPGLLWVLSVVLSPPFKRPCETRLVNAAPLEIEQLHHLHQLYDSMSNGFSVTRIKELAFEYNGPLIVLMKTEGYLFCLASDQGLKDSMKTYGDTESKLFRIEPEFAKLVSGRSSKLAGPGVETGIIYSNFTAKTTRRGLLVGHQPLVAPALEINEGFTELRFTGSPPMKLIAVEIWAAGPPEKLTDLRAQKAWELTQVNKEKNRKFKLEEDWRESADRHILSMGGVNVNRSALVGAPEEPPQSIPNK
;
A
#
# COMPACT_ATOMS: atom_id res chain seq x y z
N MET A 1 -4.45 49.72 -42.72
CA MET A 1 -3.91 50.10 -44.04
C MET A 1 -2.69 50.98 -43.83
N GLY A 2 -1.55 50.64 -44.46
CA GLY A 2 -0.28 51.39 -44.49
C GLY A 2 0.63 51.18 -43.26
N ASN A 3 1.72 50.42 -43.27
CA ASN A 3 3.00 50.37 -44.05
C ASN A 3 4.17 51.07 -43.33
N ILE A 4 5.29 50.35 -43.21
CA ILE A 4 6.73 50.68 -43.47
C ILE A 4 7.52 49.45 -42.92
N GLN A 5 7.96 48.46 -43.70
CA GLN A 5 9.13 48.34 -44.62
C GLN A 5 10.53 48.53 -44.00
N SER A 6 11.30 47.43 -43.96
CA SER A 6 12.68 47.25 -44.48
C SER A 6 13.16 45.84 -44.03
N GLU A 7 13.24 44.77 -44.85
CA GLU A 7 14.22 44.45 -45.91
C GLU A 7 15.68 44.74 -45.48
N THR A 8 16.70 43.86 -45.60
CA THR A 8 17.05 42.88 -46.65
C THR A 8 18.11 41.88 -46.11
N LYS A 9 18.03 40.56 -46.44
CA LYS A 9 18.90 39.75 -47.38
C LYS A 9 20.41 39.72 -47.05
N THR A 10 21.21 38.65 -47.15
CA THR A 10 21.23 37.33 -47.83
C THR A 10 22.53 36.64 -47.33
N SER A 11 22.66 35.32 -47.25
CA SER A 11 23.29 34.53 -48.32
C SER A 11 23.59 33.10 -47.84
N LYS A 12 23.35 32.13 -48.74
CA LYS A 12 23.72 30.71 -48.62
C LYS A 12 25.22 30.53 -48.86
N HIS A 13 25.85 29.60 -48.14
CA HIS A 13 26.99 28.84 -48.66
C HIS A 13 27.04 27.43 -48.05
N ASP A 14 27.15 26.44 -48.93
CA ASP A 14 27.50 25.05 -48.67
C ASP A 14 28.82 24.91 -47.89
N CYS A 15 28.89 23.99 -46.93
CA CYS A 15 30.08 23.18 -46.69
C CYS A 15 29.80 21.99 -45.76
N SER A 16 30.31 20.84 -46.19
CA SER A 16 30.32 19.51 -45.55
C SER A 16 30.80 19.49 -44.09
N PRO A 17 30.40 18.49 -43.29
CA PRO A 17 30.79 18.41 -41.88
C PRO A 17 32.25 17.95 -41.75
N LYS A 18 33.09 18.80 -41.15
CA LYS A 18 34.44 18.46 -40.71
C LYS A 18 34.39 17.87 -39.31
N HIS A 19 35.06 16.72 -39.17
CA HIS A 19 35.45 16.09 -37.93
C HIS A 19 36.22 17.04 -36.98
N HIS A 20 35.81 17.09 -35.71
CA HIS A 20 36.64 17.40 -34.55
C HIS A 20 36.17 16.50 -33.40
N THR A 21 36.73 15.30 -33.22
CA THR A 21 37.86 14.98 -32.31
C THR A 21 37.89 15.76 -30.99
N GLY A 22 37.62 15.04 -29.90
CA GLY A 22 38.33 15.22 -28.63
C GLY A 22 37.53 15.81 -27.46
N SER A 23 36.90 14.96 -26.66
CA SER A 23 37.17 14.85 -25.22
C SER A 23 36.49 13.60 -24.68
N SER A 24 37.09 12.46 -25.00
CA SER A 24 36.84 11.21 -24.29
C SER A 24 37.41 11.36 -22.88
N ILE A 25 36.56 11.39 -21.87
CA ILE A 25 36.97 11.06 -20.51
C ILE A 25 37.29 9.55 -20.56
N GLN A 26 38.55 9.23 -20.85
CA GLN A 26 39.07 7.89 -20.63
C GLN A 26 39.16 7.69 -19.12
N VAL A 27 38.17 7.00 -18.56
CA VAL A 27 38.36 6.32 -17.29
C VAL A 27 39.26 5.13 -17.60
N SER A 28 40.51 5.18 -17.17
CA SER A 28 41.44 4.05 -17.24
C SER A 28 40.90 2.91 -16.38
N ALA A 29 40.18 1.97 -16.99
CA ALA A 29 39.73 0.76 -16.33
C ALA A 29 40.95 -0.11 -15.98
N PRO A 30 41.03 -0.68 -14.76
CA PRO A 30 42.11 -1.59 -14.42
C PRO A 30 42.06 -2.82 -15.35
N SER A 31 43.21 -3.19 -15.92
CA SER A 31 43.34 -4.33 -16.84
C SER A 31 42.99 -5.67 -16.21
N ASN A 32 43.03 -5.72 -14.88
CA ASN A 32 42.77 -6.87 -14.04
C ASN A 32 41.91 -6.43 -12.84
N VAL A 33 40.89 -7.23 -12.49
CA VAL A 33 40.03 -6.99 -11.32
C VAL A 33 40.36 -8.03 -10.25
N ASP A 34 40.68 -7.58 -9.03
CA ASP A 34 40.88 -8.45 -7.86
C ASP A 34 39.53 -8.80 -7.19
N ARG A 35 39.46 -9.96 -6.54
CA ARG A 35 38.27 -10.39 -5.81
C ARG A 35 37.84 -9.41 -4.72
N ASN A 36 38.78 -8.82 -3.98
CA ASN A 36 38.43 -7.87 -2.93
C ASN A 36 37.84 -6.58 -3.51
N ASP A 37 38.44 -6.07 -4.58
CA ASP A 37 37.94 -4.89 -5.30
C ASP A 37 36.54 -5.15 -5.88
N PHE A 38 36.29 -6.38 -6.37
CA PHE A 38 34.97 -6.79 -6.82
C PHE A 38 33.94 -6.78 -5.70
N ILE A 39 34.25 -7.37 -4.55
CA ILE A 39 33.33 -7.44 -3.40
C ILE A 39 33.05 -6.04 -2.84
N LEU A 40 34.06 -5.16 -2.79
CA LEU A 40 33.94 -3.79 -2.29
C LEU A 40 33.03 -2.89 -3.15
N LYS A 41 32.70 -3.29 -4.38
CA LYS A 41 31.70 -2.58 -5.19
C LYS A 41 30.28 -2.77 -4.68
N PHE A 42 30.01 -3.86 -3.97
CA PHE A 42 28.70 -4.20 -3.46
C PHE A 42 28.49 -3.60 -2.07
N ASP A 43 27.23 -3.31 -1.76
CA ASP A 43 26.82 -2.98 -0.40
C ASP A 43 27.21 -4.11 0.57
N PRO A 44 27.64 -3.81 1.81
CA PRO A 44 28.02 -4.81 2.81
C PRO A 44 26.97 -5.91 3.01
N HIS A 45 25.68 -5.59 2.90
CA HIS A 45 24.60 -6.56 3.03
C HIS A 45 24.53 -7.55 1.86
N LEU A 46 25.06 -7.17 0.69
CA LEU A 46 25.17 -8.00 -0.51
C LEU A 46 26.58 -8.58 -0.71
N ALA A 47 27.49 -8.43 0.25
CA ALA A 47 28.85 -8.97 0.14
C ALA A 47 28.87 -10.50 -0.05
N SER A 48 27.93 -11.22 0.57
CA SER A 48 27.79 -12.67 0.38
C SER A 48 27.31 -13.04 -1.02
N LEU A 49 26.49 -12.20 -1.65
CA LEU A 49 26.09 -12.34 -3.05
C LEU A 49 27.28 -12.10 -3.97
N ALA A 50 28.04 -11.04 -3.72
CA ALA A 50 29.25 -10.73 -4.49
C ALA A 50 30.26 -11.89 -4.44
N ASP A 51 30.48 -12.44 -3.25
CA ASP A 51 31.35 -13.61 -3.08
C ASP A 51 30.83 -14.85 -3.83
N ALA A 52 29.51 -15.10 -3.76
CA ALA A 52 28.89 -16.22 -4.47
C ALA A 52 29.00 -16.06 -6.00
N LEU A 53 28.73 -14.85 -6.53
CA LEU A 53 28.90 -14.52 -7.95
C LEU A 53 30.34 -14.74 -8.41
N TRP A 54 31.32 -14.30 -7.60
CA TRP A 54 32.73 -14.50 -7.90
C TRP A 54 33.06 -15.99 -7.98
N LYS A 55 32.76 -16.76 -6.92
CA LYS A 55 33.07 -18.20 -6.83
C LYS A 55 32.35 -19.03 -7.90
N GLY A 56 31.12 -18.64 -8.25
CA GLY A 56 30.33 -19.31 -9.29
C GLY A 56 30.84 -19.04 -10.70
N SER A 57 31.57 -17.94 -10.91
CA SER A 57 31.96 -17.47 -12.25
C SER A 57 33.44 -17.61 -12.53
N PHE A 58 34.29 -17.55 -11.50
CA PHE A 58 35.73 -17.44 -11.63
C PHE A 58 36.46 -18.42 -10.71
N LYS A 59 37.56 -18.99 -11.21
CA LYS A 59 38.45 -19.87 -10.44
C LYS A 59 39.68 -19.14 -9.86
N SER A 60 40.02 -17.99 -10.45
CA SER A 60 41.18 -17.19 -10.09
C SER A 60 40.82 -16.07 -9.12
N GLN A 61 41.81 -15.56 -8.36
CA GLN A 61 41.66 -14.38 -7.50
C GLN A 61 41.70 -13.06 -8.28
N VAL A 62 42.24 -13.11 -9.50
CA VAL A 62 42.33 -11.98 -10.42
C VAL A 62 41.74 -12.41 -11.75
N ILE A 63 40.90 -11.56 -12.33
CA ILE A 63 40.22 -11.82 -13.60
C ILE A 63 40.53 -10.73 -14.62
N THR A 64 40.47 -11.10 -15.90
CA THR A 64 40.61 -10.18 -17.01
C THR A 64 39.30 -9.42 -17.28
N LEU A 65 39.39 -8.28 -17.96
CA LEU A 65 38.20 -7.50 -18.37
C LEU A 65 37.21 -8.35 -19.19
N ARG A 66 37.70 -9.25 -20.05
CA ARG A 66 36.86 -10.12 -20.88
C ARG A 66 36.05 -11.12 -20.06
N GLU A 67 36.64 -11.66 -19.00
CA GLU A 67 35.94 -12.56 -18.07
C GLU A 67 34.88 -11.81 -17.27
N TYR A 68 35.18 -10.57 -16.86
CA TYR A 68 34.23 -9.66 -16.21
C TYR A 68 33.04 -9.33 -17.13
N GLU A 69 33.29 -8.97 -18.38
CA GLU A 69 32.25 -8.70 -19.39
C GLU A 69 31.38 -9.94 -19.65
N SER A 70 31.99 -11.14 -19.65
CA SER A 70 31.25 -12.41 -19.81
C SER A 70 30.27 -12.65 -18.65
N LEU A 71 30.64 -12.33 -17.41
CA LEU A 71 29.74 -12.40 -16.26
C LEU A 71 28.54 -11.46 -16.44
N VAL A 72 28.80 -10.20 -16.80
CA VAL A 72 27.75 -9.19 -17.02
C VAL A 72 26.76 -9.66 -18.11
N HIS A 73 27.28 -10.22 -19.21
CA HIS A 73 26.45 -10.75 -20.29
C HIS A 73 25.61 -11.96 -19.85
N LYS A 74 26.20 -12.91 -19.10
CA LYS A 74 25.48 -14.08 -18.57
C LYS A 74 24.36 -13.70 -17.61
N LEU A 75 24.62 -12.72 -16.74
CA LEU A 75 23.61 -12.18 -15.82
C LEU A 75 22.47 -11.54 -16.59
N ASN A 76 22.75 -10.77 -17.63
CA ASN A 76 21.73 -10.10 -18.43
C ASN A 76 20.89 -11.09 -19.27
N ASP A 77 21.50 -12.10 -19.87
CA ASP A 77 20.84 -13.05 -20.79
C ASP A 77 20.03 -14.16 -20.11
N ARG A 78 20.29 -14.46 -18.84
CA ARG A 78 19.50 -15.48 -18.10
C ARG A 78 18.02 -15.09 -18.09
N SER A 79 17.16 -15.91 -18.66
CA SER A 79 15.71 -15.64 -18.70
C SER A 79 15.02 -15.80 -17.34
N ASP A 80 15.48 -16.74 -16.51
CA ASP A 80 14.95 -16.94 -15.15
C ASP A 80 16.00 -16.51 -14.11
N LYS A 81 15.90 -15.25 -13.66
CA LYS A 81 16.79 -14.69 -12.63
C LYS A 81 16.60 -15.36 -11.28
N LEU A 82 15.38 -15.73 -10.93
CA LEU A 82 15.08 -16.38 -9.66
C LEU A 82 15.78 -17.74 -9.60
N ALA A 83 15.64 -18.55 -10.65
CA ALA A 83 16.34 -19.83 -10.74
C ALA A 83 17.86 -19.66 -10.59
N TYR A 84 18.43 -18.66 -11.27
CA TYR A 84 19.86 -18.37 -11.17
C TYR A 84 20.31 -18.04 -9.74
N PHE A 85 19.60 -17.17 -9.01
CA PHE A 85 19.97 -16.83 -7.64
C PHE A 85 19.76 -17.98 -6.66
N VAL A 86 18.72 -18.80 -6.85
CA VAL A 86 18.51 -20.01 -6.04
C VAL A 86 19.64 -21.01 -6.28
N GLU A 87 19.99 -21.30 -7.53
CA GLU A 87 21.13 -22.16 -7.88
C GLU A 87 22.44 -21.63 -7.28
N LEU A 88 22.65 -20.31 -7.32
CA LEU A 88 23.85 -19.66 -6.78
C LEU A 88 23.93 -19.75 -5.24
N ALA A 89 22.80 -19.59 -4.54
CA ALA A 89 22.75 -19.62 -3.08
C ALA A 89 22.84 -21.05 -2.53
N VAL A 90 22.07 -21.97 -3.12
CA VAL A 90 21.90 -23.35 -2.65
C VAL A 90 23.04 -24.24 -3.15
N GLY A 91 23.56 -23.98 -4.36
CA GLY A 91 24.56 -24.85 -4.97
C GLY A 91 24.02 -26.27 -5.12
N THR A 92 24.69 -27.23 -4.48
CA THR A 92 24.29 -28.65 -4.49
C THR A 92 23.48 -29.07 -3.25
N ASP A 93 23.58 -28.32 -2.15
CA ASP A 93 23.06 -28.75 -0.84
C ASP A 93 22.12 -27.70 -0.24
N LEU A 94 20.83 -28.06 -0.14
CA LEU A 94 19.82 -27.24 0.51
C LEU A 94 20.00 -27.27 2.04
N ASN A 95 20.46 -26.16 2.60
CA ASN A 95 20.60 -26.00 4.05
C ASN A 95 20.06 -24.64 4.51
N GLU A 96 19.86 -24.50 5.82
CA GLU A 96 19.27 -23.31 6.42
C GLU A 96 20.11 -22.05 6.15
N LYS A 97 21.45 -22.16 6.21
CA LYS A 97 22.35 -21.03 5.96
C LYS A 97 22.29 -20.54 4.52
N ALA A 98 22.16 -21.44 3.55
CA ALA A 98 21.99 -21.09 2.14
C ALA A 98 20.68 -20.34 1.90
N LEU A 99 19.58 -20.78 2.52
CA LEU A 99 18.29 -20.09 2.46
C LEU A 99 18.34 -18.72 3.15
N GLN A 100 18.99 -18.61 4.31
CA GLN A 100 19.19 -17.33 4.99
C GLN A 100 19.98 -16.34 4.12
N ASN A 101 21.03 -16.80 3.43
CA ASN A 101 21.77 -15.98 2.47
C ASN A 101 20.89 -15.54 1.31
N LEU A 102 20.14 -16.46 0.70
CA LEU A 102 19.21 -16.13 -0.39
C LEU A 102 18.19 -15.07 0.04
N PHE A 103 17.57 -15.22 1.21
CA PHE A 103 16.63 -14.24 1.73
C PHE A 103 17.32 -12.91 2.06
N CYS A 104 18.56 -12.91 2.54
CA CYS A 104 19.34 -11.68 2.70
C CYS A 104 19.49 -10.92 1.37
N TRP A 105 19.75 -11.64 0.28
CA TRP A 105 19.89 -11.07 -1.05
C TRP A 105 18.57 -10.51 -1.56
N LEU A 106 17.48 -11.29 -1.45
CA LEU A 106 16.14 -10.87 -1.89
C LEU A 106 15.62 -9.67 -1.09
N LYS A 107 16.01 -9.55 0.19
CA LYS A 107 15.69 -8.39 1.03
C LYS A 107 16.46 -7.12 0.63
N PHE A 108 17.41 -7.19 -0.32
CA PHE A 108 18.28 -6.06 -0.65
C PHE A 108 19.02 -5.49 0.57
N GLY A 109 19.31 -6.33 1.58
CA GLY A 109 19.93 -5.88 2.83
C GLY A 109 19.00 -5.20 3.83
N TRP A 110 17.68 -5.20 3.61
CA TRP A 110 16.74 -4.58 4.53
C TRP A 110 16.68 -5.32 5.87
N THR A 111 16.63 -4.53 6.94
CA THR A 111 16.40 -5.01 8.29
C THR A 111 14.90 -5.04 8.57
N PHE A 112 14.47 -6.13 9.20
CA PHE A 112 13.08 -6.37 9.56
C PHE A 112 13.01 -6.37 11.10
N SER A 113 11.83 -6.14 11.66
CA SER A 113 11.64 -6.50 13.07
C SER A 113 11.75 -8.01 13.21
N ASP A 114 12.29 -8.49 14.33
CA ASP A 114 12.41 -9.93 14.61
C ASP A 114 11.07 -10.66 14.43
N THR A 115 9.97 -10.00 14.78
CA THR A 115 8.61 -10.54 14.63
C THR A 115 8.24 -10.75 13.16
N LEU A 116 8.50 -9.76 12.31
CA LEU A 116 8.16 -9.82 10.89
C LEU A 116 9.10 -10.77 10.14
N GLU A 117 10.39 -10.77 10.49
CA GLU A 117 11.36 -11.69 9.91
C GLU A 117 10.98 -13.15 10.19
N LYS A 118 10.65 -13.46 11.45
CA LYS A 118 10.18 -14.79 11.83
C LYS A 118 8.86 -15.16 11.14
N ALA A 119 7.93 -14.22 11.04
CA ALA A 119 6.61 -14.48 10.43
C ALA A 119 6.68 -14.74 8.93
N MET A 120 7.55 -14.03 8.20
CA MET A 120 7.71 -14.15 6.75
C MET A 120 8.65 -15.30 6.40
N PHE A 121 9.86 -15.27 6.95
CA PHE A 121 10.95 -16.14 6.50
C PHE A 121 11.08 -17.40 7.35
N GLY A 122 10.69 -17.38 8.63
CA GLY A 122 10.77 -18.57 9.48
C GLY A 122 9.92 -19.73 8.95
N THR A 123 8.64 -19.47 8.71
CA THR A 123 7.72 -20.46 8.13
C THR A 123 8.15 -20.88 6.72
N LEU A 124 8.56 -19.92 5.89
CA LEU A 124 9.00 -20.20 4.53
C LEU A 124 10.25 -21.07 4.52
N THR A 125 11.25 -20.76 5.36
CA THR A 125 12.48 -21.55 5.50
C THR A 125 12.17 -22.99 5.90
N HIS A 126 11.32 -23.19 6.92
CA HIS A 126 10.92 -24.53 7.34
C HIS A 126 10.18 -25.29 6.22
N SER A 127 9.30 -24.61 5.48
CA SER A 127 8.60 -25.21 4.34
C SER A 127 9.54 -25.58 3.19
N LEU A 128 10.63 -24.83 2.97
CA LEU A 128 11.58 -25.08 1.89
C LEU A 128 12.58 -26.17 2.24
N LEU A 129 13.04 -26.26 3.51
CA LEU A 129 13.95 -27.32 3.96
C LEU A 129 13.36 -28.73 3.84
N GLY A 130 12.03 -28.85 3.82
CA GLY A 130 11.34 -30.11 3.56
C GLY A 130 11.28 -30.53 2.08
N LEU A 131 11.85 -29.75 1.17
CA LEU A 131 11.83 -30.04 -0.27
C LEU A 131 13.10 -30.78 -0.70
N ASN A 132 12.96 -31.65 -1.71
CA ASN A 132 14.02 -32.57 -2.15
C ASN A 132 14.71 -32.13 -3.46
N SER A 133 14.27 -31.02 -4.06
CA SER A 133 14.79 -30.53 -5.34
C SER A 133 14.78 -29.00 -5.41
N ILE A 134 15.81 -28.43 -6.05
CA ILE A 134 15.92 -27.00 -6.35
C ILE A 134 14.74 -26.51 -7.19
N GLU A 135 14.21 -27.33 -8.11
CA GLU A 135 13.05 -26.97 -8.92
C GLU A 135 11.79 -26.76 -8.08
N GLN A 136 11.63 -27.55 -7.01
CA GLN A 136 10.53 -27.39 -6.07
C GLN A 136 10.66 -26.09 -5.27
N VAL A 137 11.90 -25.74 -4.86
CA VAL A 137 12.20 -24.47 -4.19
C VAL A 137 11.86 -23.29 -5.11
N ILE A 138 12.32 -23.32 -6.36
CA ILE A 138 12.03 -22.28 -7.36
C ILE A 138 10.52 -22.17 -7.58
N SER A 139 9.82 -23.28 -7.80
CA SER A 139 8.37 -23.31 -8.00
C SER A 139 7.61 -22.68 -6.82
N ARG A 140 8.09 -22.90 -5.59
CA ARG A 140 7.48 -22.35 -4.37
C ARG A 140 7.73 -20.85 -4.20
N LEU A 141 8.92 -20.36 -4.57
CA LEU A 141 9.31 -18.96 -4.45
C LEU A 141 8.78 -18.08 -5.59
N ARG A 142 8.65 -18.64 -6.80
CA ARG A 142 8.29 -17.92 -8.02
C ARG A 142 7.07 -17.00 -7.91
N PRO A 143 5.95 -17.40 -7.28
CA PRO A 143 4.75 -16.54 -7.22
C PRO A 143 4.95 -15.22 -6.47
N MET A 144 5.98 -15.12 -5.62
CA MET A 144 6.25 -13.94 -4.79
C MET A 144 7.56 -13.26 -5.19
N TYR A 145 8.60 -14.03 -5.49
CA TYR A 145 9.97 -13.51 -5.57
C TYR A 145 10.50 -13.37 -7.00
N GLN A 146 9.71 -13.67 -8.03
CA GLN A 146 10.15 -13.53 -9.42
C GLN A 146 10.56 -12.08 -9.74
N ASP A 147 9.69 -11.12 -9.42
CA ASP A 147 9.93 -9.70 -9.70
C ASP A 147 11.07 -9.15 -8.82
N VAL A 148 11.16 -9.61 -7.57
CA VAL A 148 12.26 -9.26 -6.65
C VAL A 148 13.61 -9.76 -7.16
N ALA A 149 13.66 -10.97 -7.76
CA ALA A 149 14.87 -11.49 -8.37
C ALA A 149 15.27 -10.71 -9.63
N GLU A 150 14.30 -10.23 -10.40
CA GLU A 150 14.55 -9.34 -11.54
C GLU A 150 15.15 -8.01 -11.07
N ASP A 151 14.58 -7.42 -10.02
CA ASP A 151 15.11 -6.23 -9.37
C ASP A 151 16.53 -6.41 -8.83
N LEU A 152 16.81 -7.56 -8.20
CA LEU A 152 18.17 -7.92 -7.77
C LEU A 152 19.13 -8.00 -8.95
N SER A 153 18.71 -8.61 -10.05
CA SER A 153 19.52 -8.69 -11.27
C SER A 153 19.82 -7.29 -11.81
N ARG A 154 18.86 -6.37 -11.81
CA ARG A 154 19.05 -4.98 -12.25
C ARG A 154 20.03 -4.24 -11.34
N LEU A 155 19.90 -4.41 -10.03
CA LEU A 155 20.79 -3.82 -9.03
C LEU A 155 22.23 -4.32 -9.21
N VAL A 156 22.41 -5.63 -9.36
CA VAL A 156 23.71 -6.26 -9.62
C VAL A 156 24.30 -5.73 -10.93
N PHE A 157 23.50 -5.72 -12.01
CA PHE A 157 23.95 -5.23 -13.31
C PHE A 157 24.42 -3.78 -13.25
N HIS A 158 23.64 -2.89 -12.62
CA HIS A 158 24.02 -1.48 -12.47
C HIS A 158 25.27 -1.34 -11.58
N THR A 159 25.40 -2.14 -10.52
CA THR A 159 26.61 -2.13 -9.65
C THR A 159 27.86 -2.56 -10.41
N LEU A 160 27.73 -3.50 -11.35
CA LEU A 160 28.84 -3.99 -12.15
C LEU A 160 29.22 -3.04 -13.30
N THR A 161 28.28 -2.25 -13.81
CA THR A 161 28.49 -1.41 -15.01
C THR A 161 28.71 0.07 -14.66
N SER A 162 28.19 0.54 -13.53
CA SER A 162 28.34 1.92 -13.07
C SER A 162 29.57 2.07 -12.17
N PRO A 163 30.31 3.19 -12.27
CA PRO A 163 31.38 3.51 -11.33
C PRO A 163 30.86 3.96 -9.95
N VAL A 164 29.56 4.23 -9.82
CA VAL A 164 28.94 4.70 -8.57
C VAL A 164 28.32 3.51 -7.83
N PRO A 165 28.75 3.21 -6.59
CA PRO A 165 28.11 2.18 -5.77
C PRO A 165 26.66 2.58 -5.48
N ILE A 166 25.74 1.63 -5.61
CA ILE A 166 24.33 1.85 -5.32
C ILE A 166 24.11 1.60 -3.84
N ASN A 167 23.71 2.64 -3.10
CA ASN A 167 23.19 2.43 -1.75
C ASN A 167 21.79 1.79 -1.84
N VAL A 168 21.64 0.60 -1.25
CA VAL A 168 20.39 -0.18 -1.21
C VAL A 168 19.45 0.25 -0.07
N GLU A 169 19.86 1.22 0.76
CA GLU A 169 18.95 1.97 1.61
C GLU A 169 18.00 2.79 0.73
N PHE A 170 16.88 2.19 0.31
CA PHE A 170 15.77 2.95 -0.24
C PHE A 170 15.29 3.90 0.86
N SER A 171 15.74 5.15 0.79
CA SER A 171 15.20 6.25 1.59
C SER A 171 13.80 6.51 1.04
N ILE A 172 12.86 5.68 1.48
CA ILE A 172 11.44 5.90 1.26
C ILE A 172 11.16 7.22 1.97
N SER A 173 10.85 8.22 1.16
CA SER A 173 10.62 9.60 1.55
C SER A 173 9.55 9.68 2.65
N SER A 174 9.98 9.56 3.90
CA SER A 174 9.39 10.16 5.10
C SER A 174 7.93 9.89 5.46
N ARG A 175 7.33 8.74 5.10
CA ARG A 175 5.94 8.40 5.50
C ARG A 175 5.78 7.01 6.11
N PHE A 176 6.66 6.65 7.03
CA PHE A 176 6.43 5.49 7.88
C PHE A 176 5.55 5.87 9.07
N SER A 177 4.84 4.88 9.58
CA SER A 177 3.98 4.99 10.75
C SER A 177 4.31 3.89 11.75
N THR A 178 3.46 3.74 12.77
CA THR A 178 3.64 2.70 13.79
C THR A 178 3.44 1.30 13.21
N LEU A 179 2.49 1.11 12.29
CA LEU A 179 2.23 -0.19 11.65
C LEU A 179 2.93 -0.33 10.29
N LEU A 180 2.90 0.70 9.44
CA LEU A 180 3.57 0.68 8.14
C LEU A 180 5.06 0.97 8.32
N SER A 181 5.79 -0.06 8.74
CA SER A 181 7.25 -0.06 8.82
C SER A 181 7.90 -0.25 7.44
N PRO A 182 9.19 0.09 7.29
CA PRO A 182 9.94 -0.20 6.07
C PRO A 182 9.88 -1.68 5.67
N GLY A 183 10.13 -2.59 6.62
CA GLY A 183 10.04 -4.03 6.36
C GLY A 183 8.65 -4.46 5.90
N LEU A 184 7.59 -3.90 6.46
CA LEU A 184 6.23 -4.20 6.02
C LEU A 184 5.96 -3.69 4.60
N LEU A 185 6.45 -2.49 4.27
CA LEU A 185 6.29 -1.93 2.93
C LEU A 185 6.99 -2.80 1.87
N TRP A 186 8.17 -3.34 2.18
CA TRP A 186 8.82 -4.34 1.34
C TRP A 186 7.96 -5.61 1.20
N VAL A 187 7.40 -6.14 2.29
CA VAL A 187 6.51 -7.32 2.20
C VAL A 187 5.32 -7.02 1.28
N LEU A 188 4.71 -5.84 1.42
CA LEU A 188 3.60 -5.40 0.59
C LEU A 188 3.99 -5.26 -0.89
N SER A 189 5.21 -4.79 -1.20
CA SER A 189 5.67 -4.72 -2.60
C SER A 189 5.84 -6.10 -3.22
N VAL A 190 6.16 -7.14 -2.44
CA VAL A 190 6.26 -8.51 -2.94
C VAL A 190 4.87 -9.12 -3.24
N VAL A 191 3.84 -8.78 -2.45
CA VAL A 191 2.56 -9.51 -2.47
C VAL A 191 1.42 -8.79 -3.19
N LEU A 192 1.56 -7.47 -3.37
CA LEU A 192 0.58 -6.64 -4.06
C LEU A 192 0.88 -6.55 -5.56
N SER A 193 -0.16 -6.25 -6.32
CA SER A 193 -0.16 -6.10 -7.78
C SER A 193 -0.81 -4.75 -8.12
N PRO A 194 -0.83 -4.32 -9.39
CA PRO A 194 -1.75 -3.26 -9.81
C PRO A 194 -3.18 -3.58 -9.33
N PRO A 195 -3.96 -2.60 -8.86
CA PRO A 195 -3.78 -1.15 -8.97
C PRO A 195 -3.01 -0.49 -7.82
N PHE A 196 -2.45 -1.26 -6.88
CA PHE A 196 -1.74 -0.72 -5.70
C PHE A 196 -0.36 -0.17 -6.06
N LYS A 197 0.32 -0.79 -7.03
CA LYS A 197 1.64 -0.40 -7.53
C LYS A 197 1.53 0.67 -8.60
N ARG A 198 2.51 1.59 -8.63
CA ARG A 198 2.64 2.60 -9.68
C ARG A 198 4.06 2.78 -10.18
N PRO A 199 4.25 3.04 -11.48
CA PRO A 199 5.50 3.58 -11.97
C PRO A 199 5.83 4.89 -11.25
N CYS A 200 7.07 5.02 -10.81
CA CYS A 200 7.64 6.24 -10.24
C CYS A 200 9.02 6.50 -10.86
N GLU A 201 9.62 7.64 -10.57
CA GLU A 201 11.04 7.85 -10.88
C GLU A 201 11.87 6.87 -10.07
N THR A 202 12.68 6.07 -10.77
CA THR A 202 13.56 5.10 -10.14
C THR A 202 14.93 5.68 -9.87
N ARG A 203 15.61 5.15 -8.85
CA ARG A 203 17.01 5.48 -8.58
C ARG A 203 17.97 4.90 -9.61
N LEU A 204 17.56 3.84 -10.32
CA LEU A 204 18.38 3.21 -11.35
C LEU A 204 18.22 3.98 -12.67
N VAL A 205 19.25 4.75 -13.03
CA VAL A 205 19.25 5.55 -14.26
C VAL A 205 19.00 4.63 -15.47
N ASN A 206 17.99 4.98 -16.29
CA ASN A 206 17.57 4.23 -17.48
C ASN A 206 17.06 2.79 -17.21
N ALA A 207 16.62 2.47 -15.99
CA ALA A 207 15.97 1.19 -15.68
C ALA A 207 14.49 1.35 -15.32
N ALA A 208 13.77 0.22 -15.25
CA ALA A 208 12.41 0.21 -14.70
C ALA A 208 12.44 0.35 -13.16
N PRO A 209 11.42 0.96 -12.56
CA PRO A 209 11.32 1.10 -11.10
C PRO A 209 11.27 -0.25 -10.40
N LEU A 210 11.97 -0.31 -9.26
CA LEU A 210 11.95 -1.49 -8.42
C LEU A 210 10.58 -1.65 -7.76
N GLU A 211 10.17 -2.87 -7.48
CA GLU A 211 8.87 -3.21 -6.92
C GLU A 211 8.56 -2.42 -5.63
N ILE A 212 9.56 -2.20 -4.79
CA ILE A 212 9.40 -1.41 -3.55
C ILE A 212 9.17 0.08 -3.83
N GLU A 213 9.85 0.64 -4.84
CA GLU A 213 9.69 2.06 -5.23
C GLU A 213 8.27 2.33 -5.70
N GLN A 214 7.62 1.32 -6.30
CA GLN A 214 6.27 1.41 -6.83
C GLN A 214 5.17 1.55 -5.75
N LEU A 215 5.51 1.54 -4.46
CA LEU A 215 4.58 1.83 -3.35
C LEU A 215 4.89 3.17 -2.63
N HIS A 216 5.80 3.99 -3.15
CA HIS A 216 6.17 5.27 -2.51
C HIS A 216 5.04 6.32 -2.51
N HIS A 217 4.01 6.15 -3.35
CA HIS A 217 2.88 7.07 -3.45
C HIS A 217 1.80 6.86 -2.38
N LEU A 218 1.97 5.91 -1.46
CA LEU A 218 0.99 5.65 -0.40
C LEU A 218 0.78 6.89 0.47
N HIS A 219 -0.48 7.20 0.75
CA HIS A 219 -0.87 8.35 1.57
C HIS A 219 -1.73 7.89 2.75
N GLN A 220 -1.29 8.17 3.97
CA GLN A 220 -2.07 7.86 5.17
C GLN A 220 -3.35 8.71 5.20
N LEU A 221 -4.51 8.07 5.23
CA LEU A 221 -5.81 8.70 5.38
C LEU A 221 -6.24 8.76 6.85
N TYR A 222 -5.91 7.72 7.61
CA TYR A 222 -6.31 7.60 9.01
C TYR A 222 -5.29 6.79 9.80
N ASP A 223 -5.10 7.18 11.05
CA ASP A 223 -4.28 6.47 12.04
C ASP A 223 -4.98 6.53 13.40
N SER A 224 -5.34 5.38 13.96
CA SER A 224 -6.03 5.30 15.24
C SER A 224 -5.19 5.84 16.41
N MET A 225 -3.85 5.83 16.30
CA MET A 225 -2.97 6.34 17.36
C MET A 225 -3.05 7.86 17.48
N SER A 226 -3.30 8.57 16.38
CA SER A 226 -3.47 10.02 16.35
C SER A 226 -4.94 10.47 16.31
N ASN A 227 -5.84 9.64 15.76
CA ASN A 227 -7.23 9.99 15.52
C ASN A 227 -8.21 9.33 16.49
N GLY A 228 -7.78 8.32 17.27
CA GLY A 228 -8.61 7.53 18.16
C GLY A 228 -9.59 6.60 17.44
N PHE A 229 -10.14 5.61 18.14
CA PHE A 229 -11.07 4.61 17.57
C PHE A 229 -12.51 5.15 17.40
N SER A 230 -12.69 6.07 16.47
CA SER A 230 -14.00 6.64 16.13
C SER A 230 -14.39 6.28 14.70
N VAL A 231 -15.45 5.49 14.55
CA VAL A 231 -16.04 5.15 13.23
C VAL A 231 -16.43 6.41 12.47
N THR A 232 -16.98 7.41 13.18
CA THR A 232 -17.30 8.71 12.60
C THR A 232 -16.06 9.36 12.01
N ARG A 233 -14.94 9.32 12.73
CA ARG A 233 -13.68 9.90 12.27
C ARG A 233 -13.09 9.14 11.08
N ILE A 234 -13.19 7.81 11.09
CA ILE A 234 -12.80 6.97 9.95
C ILE A 234 -13.66 7.32 8.72
N LYS A 235 -14.97 7.50 8.88
CA LYS A 235 -15.88 7.87 7.79
C LYS A 235 -15.56 9.26 7.21
N GLU A 236 -15.26 10.22 8.07
CA GLU A 236 -14.87 11.57 7.66
C GLU A 236 -13.57 11.58 6.83
N LEU A 237 -12.59 10.75 7.20
CA LEU A 237 -11.24 10.80 6.62
C LEU A 237 -11.00 9.80 5.49
N ALA A 238 -11.59 8.61 5.54
CA ALA A 238 -11.23 7.50 4.67
C ALA A 238 -12.38 6.93 3.82
N PHE A 239 -13.64 7.09 4.24
CA PHE A 239 -14.77 6.58 3.46
C PHE A 239 -15.04 7.44 2.22
N GLU A 240 -15.64 6.81 1.21
CA GLU A 240 -15.94 7.39 -0.11
C GLU A 240 -14.69 7.73 -0.93
N TYR A 241 -13.52 7.25 -0.51
CA TYR A 241 -12.32 7.31 -1.34
C TYR A 241 -12.50 6.45 -2.60
N ASN A 242 -12.49 7.07 -3.78
CA ASN A 242 -12.73 6.37 -5.04
C ASN A 242 -11.43 5.79 -5.64
N GLY A 243 -10.74 4.92 -4.91
CA GLY A 243 -9.51 4.26 -5.37
C GLY A 243 -9.04 3.13 -4.45
N PRO A 244 -7.94 2.44 -4.82
CA PRO A 244 -7.39 1.34 -4.03
C PRO A 244 -6.80 1.79 -2.70
N LEU A 245 -6.87 0.90 -1.73
CA LEU A 245 -6.82 1.17 -0.30
C LEU A 245 -6.07 0.03 0.41
N ILE A 246 -5.25 0.35 1.41
CA ILE A 246 -4.63 -0.61 2.31
C ILE A 246 -5.07 -0.29 3.74
N VAL A 247 -5.62 -1.28 4.44
CA VAL A 247 -6.00 -1.18 5.85
C VAL A 247 -5.13 -2.13 6.67
N LEU A 248 -4.34 -1.58 7.59
CA LEU A 248 -3.54 -2.33 8.54
C LEU A 248 -4.28 -2.40 9.87
N MET A 249 -4.33 -3.58 10.48
CA MET A 249 -5.05 -3.83 11.73
C MET A 249 -4.18 -4.65 12.66
N LYS A 250 -3.82 -4.07 13.81
CA LYS A 250 -3.01 -4.71 14.84
C LYS A 250 -3.87 -5.09 16.03
N THR A 251 -3.75 -6.34 16.46
CA THR A 251 -4.29 -6.84 17.74
C THR A 251 -3.15 -7.39 18.58
N GLU A 252 -3.47 -7.93 19.76
CA GLU A 252 -2.51 -8.66 20.57
C GLU A 252 -2.04 -9.93 19.80
N GLY A 253 -0.77 -9.94 19.39
CA GLY A 253 -0.14 -11.07 18.70
C GLY A 253 -0.38 -11.18 17.19
N TYR A 254 -1.32 -10.43 16.60
CA TYR A 254 -1.61 -10.49 15.17
C TYR A 254 -1.51 -9.13 14.47
N LEU A 255 -1.08 -9.16 13.21
CA LEU A 255 -1.14 -8.04 12.29
C LEU A 255 -1.82 -8.50 11.01
N PHE A 256 -2.90 -7.84 10.63
CA PHE A 256 -3.64 -8.11 9.40
C PHE A 256 -3.49 -6.94 8.42
N CYS A 257 -3.51 -7.26 7.13
CA CYS A 257 -3.51 -6.29 6.05
C CYS A 257 -4.65 -6.61 5.08
N LEU A 258 -5.60 -5.69 4.94
CA LEU A 258 -6.63 -5.72 3.90
C LEU A 258 -6.22 -4.77 2.79
N ALA A 259 -5.87 -5.32 1.63
CA ALA A 259 -5.70 -4.54 0.41
C ALA A 259 -7.02 -4.61 -0.37
N SER A 260 -7.65 -3.47 -0.64
CA SER A 260 -8.88 -3.38 -1.42
C SER A 260 -8.67 -2.54 -2.67
N ASP A 261 -9.15 -3.02 -3.81
CA ASP A 261 -9.11 -2.27 -5.07
C ASP A 261 -10.09 -1.09 -5.11
N GLN A 262 -11.02 -1.03 -4.16
CA GLN A 262 -12.00 0.03 -3.98
C GLN A 262 -11.84 0.64 -2.58
N GLY A 263 -12.24 1.90 -2.39
CA GLY A 263 -12.22 2.49 -1.06
C GLY A 263 -13.31 1.92 -0.16
N LEU A 264 -13.18 2.22 1.13
CA LEU A 264 -14.22 1.90 2.10
C LEU A 264 -15.47 2.72 1.82
N LYS A 265 -16.63 2.07 1.88
CA LYS A 265 -17.93 2.70 1.70
C LYS A 265 -18.96 2.03 2.58
N ASP A 266 -19.97 2.78 3.02
CA ASP A 266 -21.07 2.18 3.75
C ASP A 266 -22.03 1.53 2.74
N SER A 267 -22.13 0.20 2.76
CA SER A 267 -22.81 -0.56 1.72
C SER A 267 -23.54 -1.76 2.30
N MET A 268 -24.80 -1.90 1.89
CA MET A 268 -25.60 -3.09 2.16
C MET A 268 -25.21 -4.28 1.26
N LYS A 269 -24.36 -4.02 0.26
CA LYS A 269 -23.88 -4.99 -0.72
C LYS A 269 -22.39 -5.25 -0.54
N THR A 270 -21.96 -6.46 -0.86
CA THR A 270 -20.51 -6.78 -0.87
C THR A 270 -19.80 -6.08 -2.03
N TYR A 271 -18.52 -5.75 -1.84
CA TYR A 271 -17.66 -5.11 -2.82
C TYR A 271 -16.21 -5.61 -2.71
N GLY A 272 -15.33 -5.07 -3.54
CA GLY A 272 -13.99 -5.60 -3.78
C GLY A 272 -13.98 -6.53 -4.98
N ASP A 273 -12.96 -6.38 -5.81
CA ASP A 273 -12.78 -7.06 -7.08
C ASP A 273 -11.61 -8.09 -7.02
N THR A 274 -11.03 -8.45 -8.16
CA THR A 274 -10.00 -9.49 -8.31
C THR A 274 -8.74 -9.23 -7.50
N GLU A 275 -8.40 -7.96 -7.28
CA GLU A 275 -7.15 -7.56 -6.62
C GLU A 275 -7.31 -7.33 -5.12
N SER A 276 -8.55 -7.35 -4.62
CA SER A 276 -8.81 -7.28 -3.18
C SER A 276 -8.32 -8.55 -2.47
N LYS A 277 -7.51 -8.38 -1.42
CA LYS A 277 -6.83 -9.46 -0.69
C LYS A 277 -6.80 -9.18 0.81
N LEU A 278 -6.94 -10.24 1.60
CA LEU A 278 -6.73 -10.21 3.05
C LEU A 278 -5.53 -11.08 3.41
N PHE A 279 -4.57 -10.48 4.10
CA PHE A 279 -3.38 -11.15 4.62
C PHE A 279 -3.39 -11.12 6.15
N ARG A 280 -2.92 -12.22 6.74
CA ARG A 280 -2.35 -12.25 8.08
C ARG A 280 -0.85 -12.12 7.91
N ILE A 281 -0.25 -11.06 8.42
CA ILE A 281 1.19 -10.81 8.35
C ILE A 281 1.91 -11.45 9.53
N GLU A 282 1.40 -11.23 10.74
CA GLU A 282 1.93 -11.83 11.98
C GLU A 282 0.87 -12.70 12.66
N PRO A 283 1.26 -13.77 13.38
CA PRO A 283 2.63 -14.24 13.63
C PRO A 283 3.22 -15.09 12.50
N GLU A 284 2.43 -15.44 11.50
CA GLU A 284 2.83 -16.22 10.33
C GLU A 284 2.14 -15.62 9.10
N PHE A 285 2.94 -15.32 8.08
CA PHE A 285 2.45 -14.76 6.86
C PHE A 285 1.57 -15.75 6.10
N ALA A 286 0.30 -15.38 5.90
CA ALA A 286 -0.67 -16.17 5.17
C ALA A 286 -1.66 -15.28 4.42
N LYS A 287 -1.91 -15.61 3.15
CA LYS A 287 -3.03 -15.04 2.40
C LYS A 287 -4.31 -15.78 2.79
N LEU A 288 -5.24 -15.07 3.45
CA LEU A 288 -6.49 -15.65 3.95
C LEU A 288 -7.61 -15.65 2.91
N VAL A 289 -7.71 -14.56 2.14
CA VAL A 289 -8.78 -14.33 1.16
C VAL A 289 -8.21 -13.58 -0.04
N SER A 290 -8.70 -13.87 -1.24
CA SER A 290 -8.28 -13.17 -2.47
C SER A 290 -9.42 -13.12 -3.48
N GLY A 291 -9.54 -11.99 -4.17
CA GLY A 291 -10.36 -11.82 -5.37
C GLY A 291 -11.86 -11.82 -5.10
N ARG A 292 -12.61 -12.45 -6.01
CA ARG A 292 -14.06 -12.61 -5.94
C ARG A 292 -14.44 -14.00 -5.44
N SER A 293 -15.61 -14.12 -4.80
CA SER A 293 -16.18 -15.41 -4.41
C SER A 293 -16.57 -16.23 -5.64
N SER A 294 -15.90 -17.37 -5.86
CA SER A 294 -16.18 -18.28 -6.98
C SER A 294 -17.35 -19.24 -6.74
N LYS A 295 -17.80 -19.38 -5.47
CA LYS A 295 -18.77 -20.41 -5.08
C LYS A 295 -20.23 -20.08 -5.43
N LEU A 296 -20.52 -18.87 -5.87
CA LEU A 296 -21.87 -18.41 -6.22
C LEU A 296 -21.81 -17.49 -7.45
N ALA A 297 -21.44 -18.04 -8.60
CA ALA A 297 -21.48 -17.33 -9.89
C ALA A 297 -22.86 -17.47 -10.54
N GLY A 298 -23.89 -16.91 -9.91
CA GLY A 298 -25.22 -16.73 -10.52
C GLY A 298 -25.41 -15.28 -10.97
N PRO A 299 -26.24 -15.00 -12.00
CA PRO A 299 -26.58 -13.63 -12.36
C PRO A 299 -27.21 -12.92 -11.15
N GLY A 300 -26.63 -11.77 -10.77
CA GLY A 300 -27.09 -10.98 -9.61
C GLY A 300 -26.52 -11.39 -8.25
N VAL A 301 -25.65 -12.41 -8.18
CA VAL A 301 -24.99 -12.77 -6.91
C VAL A 301 -23.78 -11.89 -6.67
N GLU A 302 -23.76 -11.24 -5.51
CA GLU A 302 -22.68 -10.35 -5.09
C GLU A 302 -21.46 -11.19 -4.70
N THR A 303 -20.34 -10.95 -5.39
CA THR A 303 -19.12 -11.78 -5.28
C THR A 303 -17.96 -11.06 -4.60
N GLY A 304 -18.20 -9.88 -4.03
CA GLY A 304 -17.18 -9.11 -3.34
C GLY A 304 -16.75 -9.77 -2.03
N ILE A 305 -15.48 -9.58 -1.66
CA ILE A 305 -14.94 -10.15 -0.42
C ILE A 305 -15.03 -9.20 0.77
N ILE A 306 -15.52 -7.97 0.59
CA ILE A 306 -15.65 -6.97 1.63
C ILE A 306 -17.11 -6.57 1.79
N TYR A 307 -17.54 -6.43 3.03
CA TYR A 307 -18.82 -5.86 3.40
C TYR A 307 -18.60 -4.89 4.55
N SER A 308 -19.10 -3.66 4.43
CA SER A 308 -19.07 -2.70 5.52
C SER A 308 -20.40 -2.03 5.66
N ASN A 309 -21.03 -2.24 6.80
CA ASN A 309 -22.25 -1.56 7.17
C ASN A 309 -22.12 -0.97 8.57
N PHE A 310 -22.18 0.35 8.69
CA PHE A 310 -22.08 1.05 9.96
C PHE A 310 -23.29 1.95 10.24
N THR A 311 -24.29 1.97 9.37
CA THR A 311 -25.48 2.83 9.51
C THR A 311 -26.79 2.05 9.58
N ALA A 312 -26.96 1.02 8.73
CA ALA A 312 -28.21 0.32 8.65
C ALA A 312 -28.39 -0.67 9.81
N LYS A 313 -29.48 -0.53 10.56
CA LYS A 313 -29.80 -1.38 11.72
C LYS A 313 -30.40 -2.75 11.34
N THR A 314 -30.82 -2.92 10.09
CA THR A 314 -31.56 -4.10 9.62
C THR A 314 -30.66 -5.28 9.23
N THR A 315 -29.35 -5.07 9.18
CA THR A 315 -28.35 -6.06 8.77
C THR A 315 -27.18 -6.08 9.74
N ARG A 316 -26.27 -7.03 9.56
CA ARG A 316 -25.05 -7.14 10.36
C ARG A 316 -24.25 -5.84 10.25
N ARG A 317 -23.73 -5.35 11.38
CA ARG A 317 -22.95 -4.10 11.44
C ARG A 317 -21.48 -4.38 11.71
N GLY A 318 -20.62 -3.56 11.14
CA GLY A 318 -19.18 -3.72 11.17
C GLY A 318 -18.54 -3.85 9.79
N LEU A 319 -17.24 -4.12 9.78
CA LEU A 319 -16.46 -4.45 8.58
C LEU A 319 -16.21 -5.96 8.57
N LEU A 320 -16.75 -6.65 7.58
CA LEU A 320 -16.62 -8.09 7.38
C LEU A 320 -15.84 -8.36 6.11
N VAL A 321 -14.88 -9.28 6.18
CA VAL A 321 -14.04 -9.68 5.05
C VAL A 321 -14.02 -11.20 4.94
N GLY A 322 -14.24 -11.75 3.75
CA GLY A 322 -14.27 -13.18 3.50
C GLY A 322 -14.78 -13.52 2.10
N HIS A 323 -14.62 -14.76 1.64
CA HIS A 323 -15.28 -15.21 0.41
C HIS A 323 -16.82 -15.17 0.53
N GLN A 324 -17.35 -15.23 1.76
CA GLN A 324 -18.78 -15.02 2.07
C GLN A 324 -18.89 -14.15 3.33
N PRO A 325 -18.68 -12.82 3.23
CA PRO A 325 -18.52 -11.95 4.41
C PRO A 325 -19.70 -12.01 5.39
N LEU A 326 -20.93 -12.16 4.87
CA LEU A 326 -22.16 -12.17 5.67
C LEU A 326 -22.39 -13.50 6.41
N VAL A 327 -21.94 -14.62 5.85
CA VAL A 327 -22.20 -15.97 6.38
C VAL A 327 -21.02 -16.47 7.22
N ALA A 328 -19.83 -16.45 6.63
CA ALA A 328 -18.61 -16.98 7.22
C ALA A 328 -17.43 -16.01 6.94
N PRO A 329 -17.37 -14.87 7.65
CA PRO A 329 -16.26 -13.93 7.51
C PRO A 329 -14.94 -14.59 7.95
N ALA A 330 -13.90 -14.35 7.17
CA ALA A 330 -12.51 -14.63 7.54
C ALA A 330 -12.05 -13.67 8.65
N LEU A 331 -12.50 -12.42 8.58
CA LEU A 331 -12.22 -11.33 9.50
C LEU A 331 -13.48 -10.50 9.71
N GLU A 332 -13.73 -10.09 10.94
CA GLU A 332 -14.82 -9.22 11.32
C GLU A 332 -14.34 -8.19 12.32
N ILE A 333 -14.63 -6.93 12.05
CA ILE A 333 -14.50 -5.84 13.00
C ILE A 333 -15.90 -5.42 13.42
N ASN A 334 -16.09 -5.25 14.72
CA ASN A 334 -17.38 -4.84 15.28
C ASN A 334 -17.79 -3.42 14.82
N GLU A 335 -19.05 -3.06 15.08
CA GLU A 335 -19.60 -1.74 14.74
C GLU A 335 -18.78 -0.59 15.32
N GLY A 336 -18.22 -0.74 16.52
CA GLY A 336 -17.43 0.29 17.21
C GLY A 336 -16.00 0.44 16.70
N PHE A 337 -15.53 -0.42 15.79
CA PHE A 337 -14.13 -0.47 15.35
C PHE A 337 -13.13 -0.72 16.50
N THR A 338 -13.54 -1.43 17.55
CA THR A 338 -12.74 -1.68 18.75
C THR A 338 -12.28 -3.13 18.89
N GLU A 339 -13.00 -4.06 18.27
CA GLU A 339 -12.75 -5.50 18.39
C GLU A 339 -12.69 -6.14 17.02
N LEU A 340 -11.76 -7.08 16.87
CA LEU A 340 -11.55 -7.88 15.68
C LEU A 340 -11.68 -9.36 16.02
N ARG A 341 -12.40 -10.09 15.18
CA ARG A 341 -12.57 -11.54 15.26
C ARG A 341 -12.11 -12.17 13.95
N PHE A 342 -11.16 -13.09 14.01
CA PHE A 342 -10.81 -13.94 12.86
C PHE A 342 -11.43 -15.34 13.03
N THR A 343 -11.65 -16.07 11.93
CA THR A 343 -12.33 -17.38 11.97
C THR A 343 -11.70 -18.33 13.00
N GLY A 344 -12.53 -18.82 13.94
CA GLY A 344 -12.09 -19.77 14.97
C GLY A 344 -11.41 -19.13 16.19
N SER A 345 -11.30 -17.80 16.25
CA SER A 345 -10.71 -17.07 17.38
C SER A 345 -11.76 -16.34 18.23
N PRO A 346 -11.48 -16.12 19.53
CA PRO A 346 -12.26 -15.19 20.34
C PRO A 346 -12.10 -13.74 19.85
N PRO A 347 -13.04 -12.83 20.17
CA PRO A 347 -12.88 -11.40 19.92
C PRO A 347 -11.61 -10.85 20.57
N MET A 348 -10.81 -10.13 19.80
CA MET A 348 -9.57 -9.50 20.25
C MET A 348 -9.70 -7.99 20.16
N LYS A 349 -9.12 -7.26 21.11
CA LYS A 349 -9.08 -5.80 21.08
C LYS A 349 -8.16 -5.31 19.96
N LEU A 350 -8.63 -4.35 19.17
CA LEU A 350 -7.80 -3.61 18.24
C LEU A 350 -6.88 -2.66 19.01
N ILE A 351 -5.58 -2.79 18.77
CA ILE A 351 -4.53 -1.96 19.36
C ILE A 351 -4.26 -0.75 18.48
N ALA A 352 -4.15 -0.98 17.18
CA ALA A 352 -3.93 0.08 16.20
C ALA A 352 -4.56 -0.27 14.85
N VAL A 353 -5.00 0.75 14.13
CA VAL A 353 -5.56 0.67 12.79
C VAL A 353 -5.01 1.82 11.97
N GLU A 354 -4.54 1.52 10.77
CA GLU A 354 -4.12 2.53 9.82
C GLU A 354 -4.77 2.29 8.46
N ILE A 355 -5.10 3.38 7.78
CA ILE A 355 -5.72 3.34 6.47
C ILE A 355 -4.87 4.18 5.52
N TRP A 356 -4.46 3.57 4.41
CA TRP A 356 -3.56 4.14 3.42
C TRP A 356 -4.23 4.14 2.05
N ALA A 357 -4.29 5.30 1.41
CA ALA A 357 -4.67 5.43 0.01
C ALA A 357 -3.52 4.96 -0.88
N ALA A 358 -3.84 4.07 -1.81
CA ALA A 358 -2.94 3.61 -2.85
C ALA A 358 -3.35 4.08 -4.24
N GLY A 359 -4.45 4.83 -4.40
CA GLY A 359 -4.97 5.35 -5.67
C GLY A 359 -4.26 6.63 -6.16
N PRO A 360 -4.51 7.08 -7.40
CA PRO A 360 -3.84 8.23 -8.02
C PRO A 360 -3.98 9.50 -7.18
N PRO A 361 -3.06 10.48 -7.30
CA PRO A 361 -3.17 11.73 -6.58
C PRO A 361 -4.49 12.46 -6.89
N GLU A 362 -5.06 12.29 -8.11
CA GLU A 362 -6.37 12.85 -8.45
C GLU A 362 -7.49 12.34 -7.51
N LYS A 363 -7.46 11.07 -7.14
CA LYS A 363 -8.47 10.49 -6.23
C LYS A 363 -8.40 11.09 -4.83
N LEU A 364 -7.19 11.45 -4.38
CA LEU A 364 -7.00 12.14 -3.11
C LEU A 364 -7.49 13.59 -3.19
N THR A 365 -7.29 14.28 -4.31
CA THR A 365 -7.84 15.63 -4.49
C THR A 365 -9.36 15.61 -4.55
N ASP A 366 -9.95 14.62 -5.22
CA ASP A 366 -11.41 14.43 -5.29
C ASP A 366 -11.99 14.21 -3.89
N LEU A 367 -11.38 13.32 -3.10
CA LEU A 367 -11.80 13.07 -1.72
C LEU A 367 -11.75 14.36 -0.89
N ARG A 368 -10.63 15.12 -0.95
CA ARG A 368 -10.49 16.38 -0.20
C ARG A 368 -11.54 17.41 -0.62
N ALA A 369 -11.80 17.54 -1.92
CA ALA A 369 -12.82 18.43 -2.45
C ALA A 369 -14.22 18.03 -1.96
N GLN A 370 -14.53 16.73 -1.99
CA GLN A 370 -15.78 16.19 -1.47
C GLN A 370 -15.94 16.49 0.02
N LYS A 371 -14.94 16.21 0.86
CA LYS A 371 -15.01 16.47 2.31
C LYS A 371 -15.10 17.96 2.63
N ALA A 372 -14.40 18.82 1.88
CA ALA A 372 -14.53 20.27 2.03
C ALA A 372 -15.94 20.77 1.66
N TRP A 373 -16.53 20.19 0.62
CA TRP A 373 -17.91 20.48 0.23
C TRP A 373 -18.91 20.00 1.29
N GLU A 374 -18.78 18.77 1.79
CA GLU A 374 -19.60 18.21 2.87
C GLU A 374 -19.55 19.10 4.12
N LEU A 375 -18.36 19.51 4.54
CA LEU A 375 -18.17 20.43 5.67
C LEU A 375 -18.83 21.80 5.43
N THR A 376 -18.76 22.31 4.21
CA THR A 376 -19.42 23.57 3.84
C THR A 376 -20.94 23.44 3.92
N GLN A 377 -21.52 22.31 3.48
CA GLN A 377 -22.96 22.06 3.63
C GLN A 377 -23.37 21.93 5.09
N VAL A 378 -22.63 21.17 5.90
CA VAL A 378 -22.88 21.04 7.33
C VAL A 378 -22.83 22.40 8.04
N ASN A 379 -21.85 23.24 7.71
CA ASN A 379 -21.76 24.58 8.28
C ASN A 379 -22.87 25.51 7.80
N LYS A 380 -23.33 25.38 6.55
CA LYS A 380 -24.49 26.13 6.05
C LYS A 380 -25.76 25.75 6.80
N GLU A 381 -26.00 24.46 7.01
CA GLU A 381 -27.17 23.98 7.78
C GLU A 381 -27.06 24.36 9.26
N LYS A 382 -25.88 24.23 9.87
CA LYS A 382 -25.66 24.61 11.28
C LYS A 382 -25.85 26.11 11.51
N ASN A 383 -25.42 26.93 10.56
CA ASN A 383 -25.55 28.39 10.62
C ASN A 383 -26.82 28.89 9.91
N ARG A 384 -27.72 27.99 9.52
CA ARG A 384 -28.99 28.35 8.89
C ARG A 384 -29.80 29.16 9.90
N LYS A 385 -29.83 30.47 9.68
CA LYS A 385 -30.73 31.34 10.42
C LYS A 385 -32.14 31.14 9.88
N PHE A 386 -33.10 31.06 10.79
CA PHE A 386 -34.51 31.05 10.46
C PHE A 386 -34.83 32.21 9.51
N LYS A 387 -35.42 31.91 8.34
CA LYS A 387 -35.85 32.95 7.39
C LYS A 387 -37.23 33.43 7.82
N LEU A 388 -37.41 34.75 7.96
CA LEU A 388 -38.70 35.34 8.36
C LEU A 388 -39.86 35.00 7.39
N GLU A 389 -39.56 34.56 6.18
CA GLU A 389 -40.53 34.19 5.14
C GLU A 389 -41.01 32.72 5.23
N GLU A 390 -40.32 31.87 5.99
CA GLU A 390 -40.79 30.51 6.27
C GLU A 390 -41.87 30.58 7.36
N ASP A 391 -43.05 29.99 7.11
CA ASP A 391 -44.10 29.95 8.13
C ASP A 391 -43.59 29.11 9.32
N TRP A 392 -43.38 29.77 10.47
CA TRP A 392 -42.95 29.15 11.72
C TRP A 392 -43.81 27.92 12.08
N ARG A 393 -45.09 27.93 11.66
CA ARG A 393 -46.04 26.84 11.89
C ARG A 393 -45.66 25.53 11.21
N GLU A 394 -44.97 25.60 10.08
CA GLU A 394 -44.55 24.45 9.28
C GLU A 394 -43.05 24.17 9.40
N SER A 395 -42.33 24.96 10.20
CA SER A 395 -40.90 24.79 10.37
C SER A 395 -40.54 23.46 11.06
N ALA A 396 -39.54 22.77 10.50
CA ALA A 396 -38.97 21.57 11.10
C ALA A 396 -38.46 21.83 12.53
N ASP A 397 -37.95 23.04 12.79
CA ASP A 397 -37.42 23.46 14.08
C ASP A 397 -38.53 23.53 15.15
N ARG A 398 -39.73 24.04 14.81
CA ARG A 398 -40.90 24.00 15.69
C ARG A 398 -41.29 22.56 16.02
N HIS A 399 -41.25 21.66 15.05
CA HIS A 399 -41.57 20.25 15.25
C HIS A 399 -40.56 19.56 16.18
N ILE A 400 -39.26 19.81 15.98
CA ILE A 400 -38.17 19.30 16.83
C ILE A 400 -38.31 19.81 18.26
N LEU A 401 -38.56 21.11 18.45
CA LEU A 401 -38.77 21.69 19.78
C LEU A 401 -40.01 21.11 20.48
N SER A 402 -41.10 20.90 19.72
CA SER A 402 -42.31 20.26 20.24
C SER A 402 -42.07 18.80 20.64
N MET A 403 -41.30 18.03 19.86
CA MET A 403 -40.90 16.67 20.24
C MET A 403 -39.99 16.65 21.47
N GLY A 404 -39.17 17.68 21.66
CA GLY A 404 -38.35 17.90 22.86
C GLY A 404 -39.14 18.37 24.09
N GLY A 405 -40.47 18.43 24.03
CA GLY A 405 -41.33 18.85 25.14
C GLY A 405 -41.38 20.37 25.36
N VAL A 406 -40.77 21.17 24.48
CA VAL A 406 -40.82 22.63 24.56
C VAL A 406 -42.13 23.11 23.95
N ASN A 407 -42.97 23.77 24.74
CA ASN A 407 -44.21 24.35 24.25
C ASN A 407 -43.92 25.61 23.42
N VAL A 408 -43.96 25.44 22.10
CA VAL A 408 -43.70 26.47 21.08
C VAL A 408 -44.94 27.26 20.67
N ASN A 409 -46.11 26.98 21.26
CA ASN A 409 -47.36 27.69 20.99
C ASN A 409 -47.63 28.78 22.04
N ARG A 410 -47.18 30.00 21.77
CA ARG A 410 -47.45 31.16 22.65
C ARG A 410 -48.94 31.48 22.78
N SER A 411 -49.76 31.12 21.79
CA SER A 411 -51.23 31.27 21.81
C SER A 411 -51.94 30.37 22.82
N ALA A 412 -51.30 29.29 23.31
CA ALA A 412 -51.86 28.44 24.35
C ALA A 412 -51.64 29.01 25.78
N LEU A 413 -50.70 29.96 25.93
CA LEU A 413 -50.38 30.60 27.22
C LEU A 413 -51.20 31.86 27.50
N VAL A 414 -51.84 32.45 26.48
CA VAL A 414 -52.59 33.72 26.59
C VAL A 414 -54.10 33.47 26.83
N GLY A 415 -54.53 32.22 26.99
CA GLY A 415 -55.93 31.83 27.10
C GLY A 415 -56.33 31.15 28.41
N ALA A 416 -55.59 31.32 29.50
CA ALA A 416 -56.08 30.93 30.82
C ALA A 416 -57.00 32.04 31.35
N PRO A 417 -58.32 31.84 31.49
CA PRO A 417 -59.18 32.82 32.14
C PRO A 417 -58.81 32.88 33.63
N GLU A 418 -58.53 34.09 34.14
CA GLU A 418 -58.57 34.33 35.58
C GLU A 418 -60.00 34.02 36.07
N GLU A 419 -60.14 32.98 36.90
CA GLU A 419 -61.38 32.78 37.67
C GLU A 419 -61.59 33.98 38.60
N PRO A 420 -62.77 34.63 38.58
CA PRO A 420 -63.06 35.70 39.53
C PRO A 420 -63.23 35.11 40.95
N PRO A 421 -62.85 35.86 42.00
CA PRO A 421 -62.86 35.37 43.38
C PRO A 421 -64.29 35.03 43.82
N GLN A 422 -64.49 33.80 44.29
CA GLN A 422 -65.75 33.37 44.90
C GLN A 422 -66.01 34.18 46.18
N SER A 423 -67.16 34.87 46.20
CA SER A 423 -67.66 35.56 47.38
C SER A 423 -68.15 34.56 48.42
N ILE A 424 -67.67 34.71 49.64
CA ILE A 424 -68.10 33.96 50.82
C ILE A 424 -69.47 34.51 51.25
N PRO A 425 -70.54 33.70 51.38
CA PRO A 425 -71.77 34.18 51.98
C PRO A 425 -71.63 34.17 53.51
N ASN A 426 -71.93 35.31 54.12
CA ASN A 426 -72.12 35.48 55.55
C ASN A 426 -73.53 35.02 55.96
N LYS A 427 -73.57 34.27 57.07
CA LYS A 427 -74.71 33.76 57.87
C LYS A 427 -75.39 32.48 57.40
#